data_AF-A0A7X9BEU2-F1
#
_entry.id   AF-A0A7X9BEU2-F1
#
_cell.length_a   1.000
_cell.length_b   1.000
_cell.length_c   1.000
_cell.angle_alpha   90.00
_cell.angle_beta   90.00
_cell.angle_gamma   90.00
#
_symmetry.space_group_name_H-M   'P 1'
#
loop_
_entity.id
_entity.type
_entity.pdbx_description
1 polymer ?
#
loop_
_entity_poly.entity_id
_entity_poly.type
_entity_poly.pdbx_seq_one_letter_code
_entity_poly.pdbx_strand_id
1 'polypeptide(L)'
;MKINGSSGVDPITAYSAQQKKDKVEIQNKQNGAVRSDTLQISTEARQMQHYKVKLAELPAVREELVASLKQKILDGTYKPDQDKIAAALLEERRLDKTV
;
A
#
# COMPACT_ATOMS: atom_id res chain seq x y z
N MET A 1 16.24 4.38 16.50
CA MET A 1 15.15 3.55 17.05
C MET A 1 14.34 2.96 15.90
N LYS A 2 13.94 1.69 15.97
CA LYS A 2 13.01 1.06 15.01
C LYS A 2 11.61 1.08 15.65
N ILE A 3 10.71 1.93 15.18
CA ILE A 3 9.34 2.00 15.68
C ILE A 3 8.45 1.02 14.90
N ASN A 4 8.27 -0.19 15.44
CA ASN A 4 7.22 -1.11 15.04
C ASN A 4 6.04 -0.93 16.01
N GLY A 5 5.08 -0.08 15.69
CA GLY A 5 3.87 0.10 16.50
C GLY A 5 3.19 1.44 16.29
N SER A 6 2.04 1.43 15.61
CA SER A 6 1.24 2.60 15.27
C SER A 6 0.34 3.00 16.44
N SER A 7 0.79 3.96 17.24
CA SER A 7 -0.07 4.76 18.13
C SER A 7 -0.62 5.95 17.34
N GLY A 8 -1.71 5.76 16.58
CA GLY A 8 -2.59 6.82 16.03
C GLY A 8 -1.99 7.92 15.13
N VAL A 9 -0.68 7.97 14.95
CA VAL A 9 0.04 9.00 14.19
C VAL A 9 0.86 8.29 13.12
N ASP A 10 0.57 8.57 11.85
CA ASP A 10 1.33 8.00 10.73
C ASP A 10 2.76 8.57 10.75
N PRO A 11 3.79 7.76 11.06
CA PRO A 11 5.17 8.24 11.19
C PRO A 11 5.72 8.83 9.89
N ILE A 12 5.13 8.51 8.73
CA ILE A 12 5.51 9.10 7.44
C ILE A 12 5.07 10.56 7.33
N THR A 13 3.88 10.87 7.84
CA THR A 13 3.38 12.26 7.87
C THR A 13 4.22 13.13 8.80
N ALA A 14 4.60 12.62 9.97
CA ALA A 14 5.47 13.32 10.91
C ALA A 14 6.89 13.56 10.33
N TYR A 15 7.47 12.56 9.66
CA TYR A 15 8.78 12.69 9.01
C TYR A 15 8.80 13.71 7.86
N SER A 16 7.78 13.69 7.00
CA SER A 16 7.67 14.66 5.91
C SER A 16 7.44 16.09 6.41
N ALA A 17 6.75 16.26 7.55
CA ALA A 17 6.63 17.55 8.24
C ALA A 17 7.97 18.01 8.86
N GLN A 18 8.77 17.09 9.41
CA GLN A 18 10.11 17.38 9.92
C GLN A 18 11.05 17.84 8.80
N GLN A 19 11.08 17.15 7.65
CA GLN A 19 11.87 17.57 6.49
C GLN A 19 11.52 18.97 5.97
N LYS A 20 10.24 19.35 6.01
CA LYS A 20 9.80 20.71 5.62
C LYS A 20 10.29 21.75 6.63
N LYS A 21 10.31 21.44 7.93
CA LYS A 21 10.82 22.34 8.98
C LYS A 21 12.34 22.49 8.90
N ASP A 22 13.08 21.39 8.72
CA ASP A 22 14.54 21.42 8.57
C ASP A 22 14.95 22.31 7.38
N LYS A 23 14.22 22.26 6.26
CA LYS A 23 14.46 23.13 5.09
C LYS A 23 14.23 24.62 5.37
N VAL A 24 13.31 24.96 6.28
CA VAL A 24 12.96 26.34 6.66
C VAL A 24 13.90 26.84 7.77
N GLU A 25 14.37 25.96 8.65
CA GLU A 25 15.29 26.27 9.75
C GLU A 25 16.74 26.49 9.26
N ILE A 26 17.18 25.80 8.19
CA ILE A 26 18.48 26.07 7.53
C ILE A 26 18.56 27.53 7.00
N GLN A 27 17.44 28.20 6.74
CA GLN A 27 17.41 29.59 6.31
C GLN A 27 17.40 30.61 7.47
N ASN A 28 17.29 30.16 8.73
CA ASN A 28 17.18 31.05 9.90
C ASN A 28 17.95 30.50 11.11
N LYS A 29 19.15 31.05 11.36
CA LYS A 29 19.95 31.02 12.62
C LYS A 29 20.70 29.70 12.92
N GLN A 30 22.03 29.65 13.10
CA GLN A 30 22.87 30.39 14.07
C GLN A 30 22.19 30.57 15.44
N ASN A 31 22.00 29.47 16.20
CA ASN A 31 22.19 29.38 17.66
C ASN A 31 21.34 28.25 18.28
N GLY A 32 22.00 27.41 19.07
CA GLY A 32 21.35 26.56 20.08
C GLY A 32 21.04 25.14 19.63
N ALA A 33 21.96 24.21 19.92
CA ALA A 33 21.75 22.78 19.72
C ALA A 33 20.68 22.25 20.69
N VAL A 34 19.41 22.34 20.30
CA VAL A 34 18.35 21.52 20.88
C VAL A 34 18.61 20.09 20.43
N ARG A 35 18.85 19.18 21.39
CA ARG A 35 18.89 17.73 21.12
C ARG A 35 17.47 17.30 20.71
N SER A 36 17.17 17.39 19.43
CA SER A 36 15.96 16.86 18.84
C SER A 36 16.19 15.42 18.42
N ASP A 37 15.34 14.49 18.84
CA ASP A 37 15.32 13.14 18.28
C ASP A 37 15.00 13.23 16.77
N THR A 38 15.95 12.77 15.95
CA THR A 38 15.79 12.73 14.49
C THR A 38 15.09 11.43 14.09
N LEU A 39 13.89 11.53 13.54
CA LEU A 39 13.22 10.40 12.91
C LEU A 39 13.82 10.18 11.52
N GLN A 40 14.25 8.96 11.19
CA GLN A 40 14.71 8.61 9.83
C GLN A 40 13.92 7.41 9.33
N ILE A 41 13.25 7.56 8.18
CA ILE A 41 12.51 6.46 7.55
C ILE A 41 13.45 5.64 6.67
N SER A 42 13.38 4.32 6.81
CA SER A 42 14.13 3.39 5.97
C SER A 42 13.80 3.58 4.48
N THR A 43 14.73 3.19 3.61
CA THR A 43 14.53 3.22 2.15
C THR A 43 13.36 2.30 1.74
N GLU A 44 13.26 1.12 2.34
CA GLU A 44 12.19 0.14 2.11
C GLU A 44 10.81 0.70 2.47
N ALA A 45 10.67 1.37 3.61
CA ALA A 45 9.39 1.94 4.03
C ALA A 45 8.92 3.06 3.07
N ARG A 46 9.85 3.85 2.54
CA ARG A 46 9.56 4.84 1.48
C ARG A 46 9.09 4.18 0.19
N GLN A 47 9.73 3.11 -0.22
CA GLN A 47 9.33 2.35 -1.41
C GLN A 47 7.94 1.74 -1.23
N MET A 48 7.66 1.12 -0.08
CA MET A 48 6.31 0.59 0.21
C MET A 48 5.23 1.67 0.15
N GLN A 49 5.49 2.86 0.68
CA GLN A 49 4.54 3.96 0.59
C GLN A 49 4.27 4.38 -0.86
N HIS A 50 5.33 4.50 -1.67
CA HIS A 50 5.21 4.82 -3.09
C HIS A 50 4.35 3.79 -3.83
N TYR A 51 4.56 2.49 -3.56
CA TYR A 51 3.75 1.43 -4.15
C TYR A 51 2.30 1.46 -3.65
N LYS A 52 2.06 1.76 -2.36
CA LYS A 52 0.68 1.90 -1.82
C LYS A 52 -0.09 3.02 -2.50
N VAL A 53 0.53 4.18 -2.70
CA VAL A 53 -0.10 5.31 -3.39
C VAL A 53 -0.43 4.94 -4.83
N LYS A 54 0.52 4.35 -5.56
CA LYS A 54 0.28 3.88 -6.93
C LYS A 54 -0.80 2.80 -7.02
N LEU A 55 -0.88 1.89 -6.05
CA LEU A 55 -1.93 0.89 -5.99
C LEU A 55 -3.31 1.51 -5.77
N ALA A 56 -3.41 2.61 -5.02
CA ALA A 56 -4.65 3.34 -4.80
C ALA A 56 -5.12 4.12 -6.04
N GLU A 57 -4.19 4.52 -6.92
CA GLU A 57 -4.50 5.17 -8.20
C GLU A 57 -5.01 4.17 -9.26
N LEU A 58 -4.79 2.87 -9.06
CA LEU A 58 -5.30 1.87 -9.99
C LEU A 58 -6.82 1.78 -9.92
N PRO A 59 -7.51 1.66 -11.07
CA PRO A 59 -8.95 1.51 -11.09
C PRO A 59 -9.35 0.21 -10.38
N ALA A 60 -10.43 0.29 -9.60
CA ALA A 60 -10.99 -0.87 -8.92
C ALA A 60 -11.40 -1.98 -9.90
N VAL A 61 -11.78 -1.59 -11.13
CA VAL A 61 -12.21 -2.50 -12.19
C VAL A 61 -11.27 -2.36 -13.39
N ARG A 62 -10.78 -3.50 -13.89
CA ARG A 62 -10.01 -3.58 -15.15
C ARG A 62 -10.98 -3.79 -16.31
N GLU A 63 -11.52 -2.71 -16.84
CA GLU A 63 -12.58 -2.74 -17.87
C GLU A 63 -12.19 -3.55 -19.11
N GLU A 64 -10.94 -3.47 -19.57
CA GLU A 64 -10.44 -4.24 -20.72
C GLU A 64 -10.53 -5.75 -20.49
N LEU A 65 -10.17 -6.20 -19.29
CA LEU A 65 -10.26 -7.61 -18.92
C LEU A 65 -11.73 -8.05 -18.87
N VAL A 66 -12.61 -7.23 -18.30
CA VAL A 66 -14.05 -7.49 -18.25
C VAL A 66 -14.64 -7.61 -19.65
N ALA A 67 -14.30 -6.68 -20.55
CA ALA A 67 -14.74 -6.71 -21.95
C ALA A 67 -14.27 -8.00 -22.65
N SER A 68 -13.00 -8.37 -22.48
CA SER A 68 -12.46 -9.60 -23.08
C SER A 68 -13.14 -10.87 -22.56
N LEU A 69 -13.49 -10.92 -21.27
CA LEU A 69 -14.22 -12.05 -20.68
C LEU A 69 -15.65 -12.12 -21.21
N LYS A 70 -16.35 -10.97 -21.29
CA LYS A 70 -17.70 -10.88 -21.86
C LYS A 70 -17.72 -11.39 -23.30
N GLN A 71 -16.75 -10.98 -24.12
CA GLN A 71 -16.62 -11.47 -25.50
C GLN A 71 -16.42 -12.99 -25.54
N LYS A 72 -15.49 -13.54 -24.76
CA LYS A 72 -15.27 -14.99 -24.71
C LYS A 72 -16.53 -15.78 -24.28
N ILE A 73 -17.35 -15.20 -23.41
CA ILE A 73 -18.62 -15.80 -22.99
C ILE A 73 -19.63 -15.78 -24.15
N LEU A 74 -19.77 -14.64 -24.85
CA LEU A 74 -20.64 -14.53 -26.02
C LEU A 74 -20.23 -15.49 -27.15
N ASP A 75 -18.92 -15.61 -27.38
CA ASP A 75 -18.35 -16.51 -28.39
C ASP A 75 -18.39 -17.99 -27.96
N GLY A 76 -18.82 -18.29 -26.73
CA GLY A 76 -18.88 -19.65 -26.18
C GLY A 76 -17.51 -20.30 -25.95
N THR A 77 -16.42 -19.54 -26.07
CA THR A 77 -15.04 -20.03 -25.89
C THR A 77 -14.55 -19.93 -24.45
N TYR A 78 -15.31 -19.27 -23.59
CA TYR A 78 -15.01 -19.21 -22.16
C TYR A 78 -15.21 -20.58 -21.53
N LYS A 79 -14.11 -21.18 -21.04
CA LYS A 79 -14.13 -22.42 -20.28
C LYS A 79 -13.86 -22.09 -18.80
N PRO A 80 -14.85 -22.21 -17.92
CA PRO A 80 -14.63 -22.10 -16.50
C PRO A 80 -13.67 -23.20 -16.02
N ASP A 81 -12.74 -22.83 -15.16
CA ASP A 81 -11.76 -23.74 -14.58
C ASP A 81 -12.39 -24.39 -13.33
N GLN A 82 -12.60 -25.71 -13.38
CA GLN A 82 -13.31 -26.46 -12.34
C GLN A 82 -12.57 -26.42 -11.01
N ASP A 83 -11.24 -26.51 -11.03
CA ASP A 83 -10.40 -26.50 -9.82
C ASP A 83 -10.46 -25.14 -9.15
N LYS A 84 -10.44 -24.06 -9.94
CA LYS A 84 -10.60 -22.69 -9.41
C LYS A 84 -11.97 -22.46 -8.79
N ILE A 85 -13.03 -23.00 -9.38
CA ILE A 85 -14.38 -22.91 -8.83
C ILE A 85 -14.46 -23.67 -7.51
N ALA A 86 -13.95 -24.90 -7.46
CA ALA A 86 -13.93 -25.71 -6.25
C ALA A 86 -13.12 -25.02 -5.12
N ALA A 87 -11.92 -24.53 -5.43
CA ALA A 87 -11.10 -23.79 -4.47
C ALA A 87 -11.80 -22.53 -3.94
N ALA A 88 -12.44 -21.74 -4.82
CA ALA A 88 -13.18 -20.56 -4.42
C ALA A 88 -14.37 -20.89 -3.50
N LEU A 89 -15.10 -21.97 -3.78
CA LEU A 89 -16.18 -22.45 -2.93
C LEU A 89 -15.68 -22.92 -1.55
N LEU A 90 -14.54 -23.60 -1.50
CA LEU A 90 -13.92 -24.04 -0.24
C LEU A 90 -13.44 -22.85 0.61
N GLU A 91 -12.80 -21.86 -0.02
CA GLU A 91 -12.39 -20.60 0.61
C GLU A 91 -13.59 -19.80 1.11
N GLU A 92 -14.65 -19.65 0.32
CA GLU A 92 -15.90 -18.97 0.72
C GLU A 92 -16.51 -19.64 1.96
N ARG A 93 -16.50 -20.97 1.98
CA ARG A 93 -17.00 -21.77 3.11
C ARG A 93 -16.02 -21.83 4.28
N ARG A 94 -14.85 -21.21 4.18
CA ARG A 94 -13.74 -21.25 5.16
C ARG A 94 -13.35 -22.68 5.57
N LEU A 95 -13.67 -23.68 4.74
CA LEU A 95 -13.41 -25.09 5.06
C LEU A 95 -11.90 -25.40 5.08
N ASP A 96 -11.11 -24.61 4.33
CA ASP A 96 -9.65 -24.74 4.24
C ASP A 96 -8.86 -23.95 5.29
N LYS A 97 -9.50 -23.06 6.06
CA LYS A 97 -8.83 -22.28 7.11
C LYS A 97 -9.07 -22.92 8.47
N THR A 98 -8.37 -24.01 8.76
CA THR A 98 -8.05 -24.37 10.14
C THR A 98 -7.14 -23.28 10.69
N VAL A 99 -7.62 -22.54 11.69
CA VAL A 99 -6.81 -21.68 12.56
C VAL A 99 -5.75 -22.52 13.25
#